data_AF-L1IR41-F1
#
_entry.id   AF-L1IR41-F1
#
_cell.length_a   1.000
_cell.length_b   1.000
_cell.length_c   1.000
_cell.angle_alpha   90.00
_cell.angle_beta   90.00
_cell.angle_gamma   90.00
#
_symmetry.space_group_name_H-M   'P 1'
#
loop_
_entity.id
_entity.type
_entity.pdbx_description
1 polymer ?
#
loop_
_entity_poly.entity_id
_entity_poly.type
_entity_poly.pdbx_seq_one_letter_code
_entity_poly.pdbx_strand_id
1 'polypeptide(L)'
;MVKFLLIFDINCHGEFLYDLSTRLAHSCEPNTFCRSQGDDLQYVATRRIEEGEMLTFSYIGGGPIMVASTRMRRRRLLRLGFFCYCQRCRRPDSMRRLRCPKCSGSECMPEHSIVNFEEIEKKGREGTRVKPRVETSWRCHAEGCDFELEHPDEDKLPLSQEEELEETVFEECCRDPVEFRSQLDGPQLWKLGQVCEAELGPMHWTNAAVDPSKQCLPSPEQILSITRTMIAWFREQMPNSLEEAKMMPIAAQIFSGFGLKEEAAAAMAPSIPLLHVMHHSNVKACERCVIESGSEELLKIARLSVDE
;
A
#
# COMPACT_ATOMS: atom_id res chain seq x y z
N MET A 1 4.41 -25.88 22.20
CA MET A 1 4.35 -24.41 22.28
C MET A 1 3.03 -23.97 21.65
N VAL A 2 2.01 -23.71 22.47
CA VAL A 2 0.67 -23.35 22.00
C VAL A 2 0.67 -21.86 21.68
N LYS A 3 0.71 -21.49 20.39
CA LYS A 3 0.38 -20.13 19.98
C LYS A 3 -1.12 -19.97 20.17
N PHE A 4 -1.54 -19.29 21.24
CA PHE A 4 -2.90 -18.77 21.32
C PHE A 4 -3.10 -17.87 20.09
N LEU A 5 -4.05 -18.23 19.24
CA LEU A 5 -4.64 -17.28 18.30
C LEU A 5 -5.34 -16.23 19.17
N LEU A 6 -4.64 -15.14 19.49
CA LEU A 6 -5.29 -13.96 20.00
C LEU A 6 -6.08 -13.40 18.82
N ILE A 7 -7.37 -13.76 18.78
CA ILE A 7 -8.41 -13.08 18.00
C ILE A 7 -8.36 -11.55 18.22
N PHE A 8 -7.70 -11.10 19.29
CA PHE A 8 -7.51 -9.72 19.71
C PHE A 8 -6.60 -8.86 18.83
N ASP A 9 -5.75 -9.40 17.95
CA ASP A 9 -4.96 -8.51 17.05
C ASP A 9 -5.80 -7.94 15.90
N ILE A 10 -7.02 -8.46 15.71
CA ILE A 10 -7.97 -7.89 14.77
C ILE A 10 -8.73 -6.79 15.51
N ASN A 11 -8.45 -5.54 15.14
CA ASN A 11 -9.06 -4.32 15.69
C ASN A 11 -8.55 -3.85 17.06
N CYS A 12 -7.39 -4.35 17.50
CA CYS A 12 -6.62 -3.68 18.54
C CYS A 12 -5.73 -2.61 17.89
N HIS A 13 -5.68 -1.42 18.47
CA HIS A 13 -4.71 -0.39 18.10
C HIS A 13 -3.98 0.06 19.38
N GLY A 14 -2.69 -0.26 19.46
CA GLY A 14 -1.92 -0.08 20.71
C GLY A 14 -2.42 -1.04 21.78
N GLU A 15 -2.85 -0.50 22.92
CA GLU A 15 -3.43 -1.26 24.04
C GLU A 15 -4.97 -1.22 24.07
N PHE A 16 -5.59 -0.64 23.04
CA PHE A 16 -7.03 -0.36 23.01
C PHE A 16 -7.80 -1.30 22.09
N LEU A 17 -8.98 -1.74 22.56
CA LEU A 17 -9.97 -2.49 21.78
C LEU A 17 -11.19 -1.62 21.54
N TYR A 18 -11.59 -1.45 20.28
CA TYR A 18 -12.71 -0.60 19.90
C TYR A 18 -13.89 -1.43 19.40
N ASP A 19 -14.98 -1.56 20.19
CA ASP A 19 -16.12 -2.44 19.86
C ASP A 19 -16.68 -2.19 18.45
N LEU A 20 -16.93 -0.93 18.10
CA LEU A 20 -17.52 -0.58 16.80
C LEU A 20 -16.60 -0.95 15.62
N SER A 21 -15.29 -0.83 15.81
CA SER A 21 -14.32 -1.17 14.77
C SER A 21 -14.34 -2.66 14.42
N THR A 22 -14.68 -3.52 15.39
CA THR A 22 -14.74 -4.98 15.19
C THR A 22 -15.81 -5.43 14.21
N ARG A 23 -16.77 -4.54 13.90
CA ARG A 23 -17.90 -4.82 13.02
C ARG A 23 -17.62 -4.53 11.56
N LEU A 24 -16.55 -3.79 11.24
CA LEU A 24 -16.23 -3.51 9.84
C LEU A 24 -15.59 -4.75 9.21
N ALA A 25 -16.12 -5.17 8.06
CA ALA A 25 -15.60 -6.33 7.36
C ALA A 25 -14.31 -6.01 6.57
N HIS A 26 -13.54 -7.06 6.27
CA HIS A 26 -12.37 -6.92 5.43
C HIS A 26 -12.73 -6.74 3.94
N SER A 27 -12.06 -5.81 3.26
CA SER A 27 -11.92 -5.79 1.80
C SER A 27 -10.49 -5.45 1.38
N CYS A 28 -9.98 -6.08 0.32
CA CYS A 28 -8.72 -5.70 -0.33
C CYS A 28 -8.85 -4.45 -1.22
N GLU A 29 -10.09 -3.98 -1.42
CA GLU A 29 -10.48 -2.73 -2.07
C GLU A 29 -11.53 -2.07 -1.16
N PRO A 30 -11.09 -1.52 -0.01
CA PRO A 30 -12.01 -1.02 1.00
C PRO A 30 -12.59 0.34 0.62
N ASN A 31 -13.77 0.65 1.16
CA ASN A 31 -14.42 1.97 1.04
C ASN A 31 -14.14 2.89 2.24
N THR A 32 -13.40 2.41 3.24
CA THR A 32 -12.87 3.22 4.35
C THR A 32 -11.39 2.98 4.54
N PHE A 33 -10.68 3.97 5.05
CA PHE A 33 -9.34 3.81 5.62
C PHE A 33 -9.38 4.13 7.11
N CYS A 34 -8.50 3.48 7.86
CA CYS A 34 -8.39 3.67 9.31
C CYS A 34 -7.12 4.47 9.63
N ARG A 35 -7.24 5.44 10.54
CA ARG A 35 -6.10 6.13 11.14
C ARG A 35 -6.29 6.24 12.64
N SER A 36 -5.21 6.17 13.38
CA SER A 36 -5.19 6.52 14.80
C SER A 36 -4.90 8.00 15.00
N GLN A 37 -5.50 8.57 16.03
CA GLN A 37 -5.21 9.92 16.51
C GLN A 37 -5.21 9.87 18.04
N GLY A 38 -4.03 9.73 18.64
CA GLY A 38 -3.92 9.41 20.07
C GLY A 38 -4.59 8.08 20.38
N ASP A 39 -5.50 8.09 21.35
CA ASP A 39 -6.30 6.94 21.79
C ASP A 39 -7.61 6.78 20.99
N ASP A 40 -7.80 7.55 19.92
CA ASP A 40 -8.96 7.45 19.05
C ASP A 40 -8.63 6.70 17.75
N LEU A 41 -9.60 5.90 17.30
CA LEU A 41 -9.57 5.23 15.99
C LEU A 41 -10.60 5.87 15.05
N GLN A 42 -10.13 6.46 13.95
CA GLN A 42 -10.97 7.14 12.99
C GLN A 42 -11.05 6.37 11.67
N TYR A 43 -12.28 6.12 11.22
CA TYR A 43 -12.55 5.58 9.89
C TYR A 43 -13.03 6.69 8.97
N VAL A 44 -12.33 6.85 7.85
CA VAL A 44 -12.61 7.90 6.87
C VAL A 44 -12.96 7.24 5.54
N ALA A 45 -14.08 7.66 4.93
CA ALA A 45 -14.49 7.16 3.63
C ALA A 45 -13.43 7.48 2.56
N THR A 46 -13.05 6.49 1.74
CA THR A 46 -12.10 6.65 0.62
C THR A 46 -12.79 6.96 -0.70
N ARG A 47 -14.12 6.84 -0.73
CA ARG A 47 -15.00 7.16 -1.86
C ARG A 47 -16.40 7.46 -1.37
N ARG A 48 -17.29 7.86 -2.27
CA ARG A 48 -18.73 7.91 -1.97
C ARG A 48 -19.23 6.52 -1.54
N ILE A 49 -20.04 6.50 -0.50
CA ILE A 49 -20.67 5.30 0.06
C ILE A 49 -22.19 5.48 -0.03
N GLU A 50 -22.88 4.51 -0.60
CA GLU A 50 -24.34 4.55 -0.75
C GLU A 50 -25.06 4.12 0.54
N GLU A 51 -26.31 4.54 0.71
CA GLU A 51 -27.12 4.09 1.85
C GLU A 51 -27.29 2.56 1.80
N GLY A 52 -27.06 1.89 2.94
CA GLY A 52 -27.09 0.44 3.03
C GLY A 52 -25.82 -0.28 2.53
N GLU A 53 -24.85 0.44 1.96
CA GLU A 53 -23.59 -0.15 1.54
C GLU A 53 -22.74 -0.58 2.76
N MET A 54 -22.16 -1.78 2.71
CA MET A 54 -21.32 -2.30 3.79
C MET A 54 -20.02 -1.51 3.91
N LEU A 55 -19.72 -1.02 5.12
CA LEU A 55 -18.42 -0.42 5.43
C LEU A 55 -17.34 -1.50 5.56
N THR A 56 -16.20 -1.27 4.89
CA THR A 56 -15.09 -2.22 4.84
C THR A 56 -13.74 -1.53 4.99
N PHE A 57 -12.77 -2.22 5.59
CA PHE A 57 -11.38 -1.76 5.69
C PHE A 57 -10.38 -2.90 5.41
N SER A 58 -9.08 -2.58 5.26
CA SER A 58 -8.05 -3.61 5.05
C SER A 58 -7.47 -4.10 6.38
N TYR A 59 -7.60 -5.41 6.68
CA TYR A 59 -7.02 -6.03 7.88
C TYR A 59 -5.54 -6.33 7.73
N ILE A 60 -5.03 -6.30 6.50
CA ILE A 60 -3.62 -6.53 6.20
C ILE A 60 -2.84 -5.23 6.17
N GLY A 61 -3.43 -4.13 6.64
CA GLY A 61 -2.81 -2.82 6.73
C GLY A 61 -2.73 -2.10 5.38
N GLY A 62 -1.95 -1.01 5.38
CA GLY A 62 -1.54 -0.26 4.18
C GLY A 62 -0.13 -0.63 3.72
N GLY A 63 0.37 0.04 2.68
CA GLY A 63 1.73 -0.15 2.18
C GLY A 63 1.88 -1.26 1.14
N PRO A 64 3.06 -1.90 1.02
CA PRO A 64 3.39 -2.83 -0.07
C PRO A 64 2.42 -4.03 -0.22
N ILE A 65 1.85 -4.52 0.89
CA ILE A 65 0.87 -5.60 0.85
C ILE A 65 -0.42 -5.22 0.10
N MET A 66 -0.76 -3.93 0.02
CA MET A 66 -1.89 -3.47 -0.78
C MET A 66 -1.61 -3.54 -2.27
N VAL A 67 -0.35 -3.58 -2.71
CA VAL A 67 0.05 -3.81 -4.11
C VAL A 67 0.49 -5.25 -4.38
N ALA A 68 0.60 -6.09 -3.34
CA ALA A 68 0.87 -7.51 -3.50
C ALA A 68 -0.28 -8.26 -4.19
N SER A 69 0.00 -9.45 -4.70
CA SER A 69 -0.97 -10.30 -5.38
C SER A 69 -2.13 -10.78 -4.51
N THR A 70 -3.18 -11.26 -5.17
CA THR A 70 -4.30 -11.97 -4.55
C THR A 70 -3.83 -13.19 -3.77
N ARG A 71 -2.82 -13.93 -4.26
CA ARG A 71 -2.20 -15.07 -3.56
C ARG A 71 -1.63 -14.61 -2.22
N MET A 72 -0.82 -13.56 -2.21
CA MET A 72 -0.18 -13.02 -1.00
C MET A 72 -1.19 -12.44 0.00
N ARG A 73 -2.13 -11.63 -0.48
CA ARG A 73 -3.19 -11.08 0.37
C ARG A 73 -4.00 -12.20 1.04
N ARG A 74 -4.42 -13.23 0.28
CA ARG A 74 -5.13 -14.40 0.83
C ARG A 74 -4.28 -15.19 1.80
N ARG A 75 -2.99 -15.43 1.51
CA ARG A 75 -2.07 -16.11 2.44
C ARG A 75 -1.98 -15.38 3.79
N ARG A 76 -1.94 -14.05 3.78
CA ARG A 76 -1.92 -13.25 5.02
C ARG A 76 -3.26 -13.34 5.77
N LEU A 77 -4.38 -13.19 5.05
CA LEU A 77 -5.73 -13.24 5.62
C LEU A 77 -6.12 -14.63 6.14
N LEU A 78 -5.60 -15.70 5.55
CA LEU A 78 -5.79 -17.07 6.05
C LEU A 78 -5.23 -17.24 7.47
N ARG A 79 -4.23 -16.45 7.88
CA ARG A 79 -3.73 -16.42 9.27
C ARG A 79 -4.77 -15.83 10.24
N LEU A 80 -5.69 -15.01 9.73
CA LEU A 80 -6.84 -14.46 10.46
C LEU A 80 -8.07 -15.39 10.41
N GLY A 81 -7.93 -16.58 9.80
CA GLY A 81 -8.96 -17.62 9.83
C GLY A 81 -10.06 -17.50 8.78
N PHE A 82 -9.90 -16.66 7.75
CA PHE A 82 -10.86 -16.57 6.65
C PHE A 82 -10.19 -16.44 5.28
N PHE A 83 -10.98 -16.68 4.23
CA PHE A 83 -10.55 -16.57 2.85
C PHE A 83 -11.26 -15.38 2.18
N CYS A 84 -10.48 -14.44 1.65
CA CYS A 84 -11.05 -13.24 1.04
C CYS A 84 -11.56 -13.49 -0.38
N TYR A 85 -12.83 -13.12 -0.61
CA TYR A 85 -13.51 -13.14 -1.89
C TYR A 85 -14.15 -11.79 -2.25
N CYS A 86 -13.53 -10.69 -1.82
CA CYS A 86 -13.95 -9.33 -2.20
C CYS A 86 -13.84 -9.10 -3.72
N GLN A 87 -14.41 -8.00 -4.23
CA GLN A 87 -14.42 -7.70 -5.67
C GLN A 87 -13.02 -7.73 -6.31
N ARG A 88 -12.01 -7.12 -5.66
CA ARG A 88 -10.62 -7.18 -6.12
C ARG A 88 -10.06 -8.60 -6.20
N CYS A 89 -10.38 -9.48 -5.25
CA CYS A 89 -9.90 -10.87 -5.27
C CYS A 89 -10.66 -11.78 -6.25
N ARG A 90 -11.75 -11.29 -6.86
CA ARG A 90 -12.55 -11.99 -7.89
C ARG A 90 -12.16 -11.60 -9.31
N ARG A 91 -11.62 -10.39 -9.50
CA ARG A 91 -11.13 -9.91 -10.79
C ARG A 91 -9.81 -10.61 -11.16
N PRO A 92 -9.40 -10.60 -12.44
CA PRO A 92 -8.04 -10.96 -12.84
C PRO A 92 -7.02 -10.22 -11.98
N ASP A 93 -5.99 -10.92 -11.53
CA ASP A 93 -4.99 -10.35 -10.63
C ASP A 93 -3.97 -9.51 -11.40
N SER A 94 -4.31 -8.23 -11.58
CA SER A 94 -3.48 -7.26 -12.31
C SER A 94 -2.10 -7.03 -11.73
N MET A 95 -1.83 -7.51 -10.51
CA MET A 95 -0.52 -7.40 -9.88
C MET A 95 0.43 -8.52 -10.32
N ARG A 96 -0.09 -9.64 -10.84
CA ARG A 96 0.68 -10.79 -11.32
C ARG A 96 0.76 -10.84 -12.84
N ARG A 97 0.95 -9.68 -13.49
CA ARG A 97 1.07 -9.61 -14.95
C ARG A 97 2.38 -10.26 -15.41
N LEU A 98 2.26 -11.24 -16.29
CA LEU A 98 3.40 -11.89 -16.96
C LEU A 98 3.38 -11.61 -18.46
N ARG A 99 4.54 -11.79 -19.11
CA ARG A 99 4.63 -11.75 -20.58
C ARG A 99 3.89 -12.94 -21.16
N CYS A 100 2.96 -12.68 -22.07
CA CYS A 100 2.22 -13.72 -22.77
C CYS A 100 3.15 -14.47 -23.73
N PRO A 101 3.20 -15.82 -23.69
CA PRO A 101 4.05 -16.58 -24.61
C PRO A 101 3.55 -16.55 -26.06
N LYS A 102 2.27 -16.18 -26.30
CA LYS A 102 1.69 -16.11 -27.65
C LYS A 102 1.92 -14.78 -28.35
N CYS A 103 1.65 -13.65 -27.67
CA CYS A 103 1.72 -12.32 -28.28
C CYS A 103 2.87 -11.44 -27.74
N SER A 104 3.63 -11.94 -26.76
CA SER A 104 4.70 -11.21 -26.06
C SER A 104 4.26 -9.96 -25.28
N GLY A 105 2.97 -9.61 -25.28
CA GLY A 105 2.40 -8.52 -24.48
C GLY A 105 2.37 -8.87 -22.99
N SER A 106 2.40 -7.86 -22.11
CA SER A 106 2.44 -8.01 -20.64
C SER A 106 1.04 -8.00 -19.99
N GLU A 107 0.07 -8.66 -20.62
CA GLU A 107 -1.34 -8.69 -20.21
C GLU A 107 -1.81 -10.10 -19.81
N CYS A 108 -0.89 -11.04 -19.55
CA CYS A 108 -1.26 -12.35 -19.04
C CYS A 108 -1.43 -12.28 -17.52
N MET A 109 -2.65 -12.50 -17.03
CA MET A 109 -3.01 -12.36 -15.61
C MET A 109 -3.70 -13.64 -15.11
N PRO A 110 -3.53 -14.01 -13.83
CA PRO A 110 -4.26 -15.12 -13.27
C PRO A 110 -5.70 -14.71 -12.93
N GLU A 111 -6.64 -15.60 -13.22
CA GLU A 111 -8.03 -15.53 -12.83
C GLU A 111 -8.30 -16.61 -11.78
N HIS A 112 -9.05 -16.27 -10.73
CA HIS A 112 -9.32 -17.20 -9.63
C HIS A 112 -10.81 -17.52 -9.54
N SER A 113 -11.15 -18.81 -9.63
CA SER A 113 -12.52 -19.31 -9.43
C SER A 113 -12.59 -20.13 -8.14
N ILE A 114 -13.67 -19.97 -7.37
CA ILE A 114 -13.98 -20.86 -6.24
C ILE A 114 -14.95 -21.93 -6.73
N VAL A 115 -14.49 -23.18 -6.82
CA VAL A 115 -15.30 -24.28 -7.38
C VAL A 115 -16.26 -24.94 -6.39
N ASN A 116 -16.10 -24.69 -5.09
CA ASN A 116 -17.00 -25.20 -4.06
C ASN A 116 -17.77 -24.10 -3.32
N PHE A 117 -18.13 -23.02 -4.03
CA PHE A 117 -18.78 -21.86 -3.42
C PHE A 117 -20.12 -22.21 -2.75
N GLU A 118 -20.98 -22.96 -3.44
CA GLU A 118 -22.28 -23.40 -2.90
C GLU A 118 -22.13 -24.23 -1.63
N GLU A 119 -21.12 -25.10 -1.58
CA GLU A 119 -20.80 -25.90 -0.39
C GLU A 119 -20.38 -25.00 0.78
N ILE A 120 -19.52 -24.01 0.52
CA ILE A 120 -19.06 -23.04 1.52
C ILE A 120 -20.24 -22.26 2.08
N GLU A 121 -21.13 -21.74 1.23
CA GLU A 121 -22.29 -20.97 1.68
C GLU A 121 -23.25 -21.82 2.52
N LYS A 122 -23.57 -23.03 2.05
CA LYS A 122 -24.47 -23.94 2.76
C LYS A 122 -23.93 -24.30 4.13
N LYS A 123 -22.70 -24.84 4.18
CA LYS A 123 -22.07 -25.27 5.43
C LYS A 123 -21.72 -24.10 6.34
N GLY A 124 -21.43 -22.92 5.80
CA GLY A 124 -21.24 -21.69 6.57
C GLY A 124 -22.48 -21.31 7.37
N ARG A 125 -23.69 -21.43 6.80
CA ARG A 125 -24.95 -21.22 7.53
C ARG A 125 -25.19 -22.27 8.62
N GLU A 126 -24.64 -23.47 8.44
CA GLU A 126 -24.65 -24.56 9.42
C GLU A 126 -23.53 -24.43 10.47
N GLY A 127 -22.75 -23.34 10.45
CA GLY A 127 -21.61 -23.12 11.36
C GLY A 127 -20.40 -24.02 11.09
N THR A 128 -20.39 -24.73 9.97
CA THR A 128 -19.32 -25.65 9.58
C THR A 128 -18.31 -24.96 8.66
N ARG A 129 -17.03 -25.05 9.03
CA ARG A 129 -15.94 -24.49 8.21
C ARG A 129 -15.64 -25.39 7.01
N VAL A 130 -15.64 -24.80 5.82
CA VAL A 130 -15.24 -25.45 4.57
C VAL A 130 -14.02 -24.74 4.02
N LYS A 131 -12.98 -25.49 3.68
CA LYS A 131 -11.81 -24.92 3.00
C LYS A 131 -12.20 -24.58 1.55
N PRO A 132 -12.02 -23.33 1.10
CA PRO A 132 -12.25 -23.00 -0.30
C PRO A 132 -11.28 -23.74 -1.21
N ARG A 133 -11.81 -24.28 -2.30
CA ARG A 133 -11.05 -24.83 -3.43
C ARG A 133 -10.98 -23.75 -4.49
N VAL A 134 -9.77 -23.35 -4.80
CA VAL A 134 -9.49 -22.27 -5.75
C VAL A 134 -8.82 -22.88 -6.95
N GLU A 135 -9.42 -22.72 -8.12
CA GLU A 135 -8.75 -22.98 -9.39
C GLU A 135 -8.18 -21.67 -9.92
N THR A 136 -7.02 -21.76 -10.56
CA THR A 136 -6.34 -20.61 -11.13
C THR A 136 -6.04 -20.91 -12.59
N SER A 137 -6.67 -20.14 -13.48
CA SER A 137 -6.33 -20.10 -14.89
C SER A 137 -5.54 -18.83 -15.18
N TRP A 138 -4.85 -18.80 -16.30
CA TRP A 138 -4.16 -17.61 -16.82
C TRP A 138 -4.72 -17.24 -18.17
N ARG A 139 -5.05 -15.97 -18.35
CA ARG A 139 -5.60 -15.44 -19.62
C ARG A 139 -4.82 -14.22 -20.05
N CYS A 140 -4.54 -14.10 -21.35
CA CYS A 140 -4.06 -12.86 -21.92
C CYS A 140 -5.24 -11.92 -22.19
N HIS A 141 -5.14 -10.67 -21.73
CA HIS A 141 -6.16 -9.63 -21.93
C HIS A 141 -5.77 -8.62 -23.02
N ALA A 142 -4.72 -8.89 -23.79
CA ALA A 142 -4.37 -8.07 -24.95
C ALA A 142 -5.42 -8.24 -26.05
N GLU A 143 -5.78 -7.15 -26.73
CA GLU A 143 -6.73 -7.17 -27.84
C GLU A 143 -6.24 -8.12 -28.95
N GLY A 144 -7.11 -9.02 -29.39
CA GLY A 144 -6.80 -10.02 -30.42
C GLY A 144 -5.95 -11.21 -29.96
N CYS A 145 -5.61 -11.31 -28.66
CA CYS A 145 -4.96 -12.49 -28.09
C CYS A 145 -5.98 -13.38 -27.36
N ASP A 146 -5.91 -14.66 -27.65
CA ASP A 146 -6.76 -15.75 -27.14
C ASP A 146 -5.95 -16.74 -26.29
N PHE A 147 -4.74 -16.37 -25.85
CA PHE A 147 -3.94 -17.24 -25.00
C PHE A 147 -4.63 -17.48 -23.66
N GLU A 148 -4.80 -18.77 -23.33
CA GLU A 148 -5.39 -19.24 -22.09
C GLU A 148 -4.64 -20.49 -21.60
N LEU A 149 -4.52 -20.61 -20.29
CA LEU A 149 -3.89 -21.72 -19.62
C LEU A 149 -4.72 -22.09 -18.39
N GLU A 150 -5.43 -23.22 -18.45
CA GLU A 150 -6.35 -23.67 -17.39
C GLU A 150 -5.61 -24.22 -16.16
N HIS A 151 -4.37 -24.69 -16.33
CA HIS A 151 -3.57 -25.32 -15.29
C HIS A 151 -2.14 -24.78 -15.30
N PRO A 152 -1.49 -24.65 -14.13
CA PRO A 152 -0.09 -24.26 -14.05
C PRO A 152 0.79 -25.09 -14.98
N ASP A 153 1.55 -24.42 -15.85
CA ASP A 153 2.43 -25.04 -16.84
C ASP A 153 3.71 -24.19 -16.96
N GLU A 154 4.78 -24.68 -16.34
CA GLU A 154 6.08 -23.98 -16.27
C GLU A 154 6.74 -23.80 -17.64
N ASP A 155 6.39 -24.65 -18.62
CA ASP A 155 6.94 -24.52 -19.98
C ASP A 155 6.32 -23.33 -20.72
N LYS A 156 5.18 -22.81 -20.24
CA LYS A 156 4.47 -21.68 -20.86
C LYS A 156 4.62 -20.37 -20.09
N LEU A 157 4.66 -20.44 -18.77
CA LEU A 157 4.79 -19.27 -17.88
C LEU A 157 5.74 -19.62 -16.73
N PRO A 158 6.61 -18.69 -16.28
CA PRO A 158 7.58 -18.95 -15.21
C PRO A 158 6.93 -18.88 -13.82
N LEU A 159 5.95 -19.75 -13.54
CA LEU A 159 5.09 -19.65 -12.36
C LEU A 159 5.84 -19.94 -11.07
N SER A 160 6.71 -20.96 -11.05
CA SER A 160 7.52 -21.27 -9.86
C SER A 160 8.51 -20.14 -9.56
N GLN A 161 9.14 -19.59 -10.59
CA GLN A 161 10.07 -18.46 -10.44
C GLN A 161 9.34 -17.19 -9.98
N GLU A 162 8.13 -16.95 -10.48
CA GLU A 162 7.26 -15.87 -10.02
C GLU A 162 6.93 -16.01 -8.54
N GLU A 163 6.52 -17.20 -8.10
CA GLU A 163 6.17 -17.43 -6.70
C GLU A 163 7.37 -17.27 -5.76
N GLU A 164 8.56 -17.71 -6.15
CA GLU A 164 9.81 -17.55 -5.40
C GLU A 164 10.21 -16.08 -5.27
N LEU A 165 10.19 -15.34 -6.39
CA LEU A 165 10.50 -13.90 -6.40
C LEU A 165 9.46 -13.12 -5.60
N GLU A 166 8.19 -13.51 -5.67
CA GLU A 166 7.13 -12.90 -4.89
C GLU A 166 7.37 -13.06 -3.38
N GLU A 167 7.77 -14.25 -2.94
CA GLU A 167 8.11 -14.52 -1.55
C GLU A 167 9.35 -13.75 -1.11
N THR A 168 10.40 -13.75 -1.93
CA THR A 168 11.63 -13.01 -1.66
C THR A 168 11.35 -11.52 -1.51
N VAL A 169 10.66 -10.90 -2.48
CA VAL A 169 10.30 -9.47 -2.43
C VAL A 169 9.39 -9.18 -1.25
N PHE A 170 8.48 -10.08 -0.90
CA PHE A 170 7.65 -9.90 0.28
C PHE A 170 8.47 -9.92 1.57
N GLU A 171 9.42 -10.86 1.71
CA GLU A 171 10.30 -10.96 2.87
C GLU A 171 11.25 -9.77 2.97
N GLU A 172 11.79 -9.31 1.84
CA GLU A 172 12.74 -8.20 1.77
C GLU A 172 12.07 -6.82 1.78
N CYS A 173 10.82 -6.65 1.33
CA CYS A 173 10.22 -5.31 1.22
C CYS A 173 9.03 -5.08 2.15
N CYS A 174 8.42 -6.16 2.66
CA CYS A 174 7.12 -6.07 3.35
C CYS A 174 7.17 -6.57 4.80
N ARG A 175 8.31 -7.08 5.26
CA ARG A 175 8.49 -7.56 6.64
C ARG A 175 8.85 -6.37 7.54
N ASP A 176 7.81 -5.85 8.19
CA ASP A 176 7.86 -4.78 9.21
C ASP A 176 8.31 -3.37 8.73
N PRO A 177 7.40 -2.40 8.58
CA PRO A 177 7.72 -1.06 8.06
C PRO A 177 8.66 -0.21 8.92
N VAL A 178 8.77 -0.47 10.23
CA VAL A 178 9.39 0.45 11.19
C VAL A 178 10.87 0.18 11.40
N GLU A 179 11.30 -1.07 11.50
CA GLU A 179 12.72 -1.40 11.68
C GLU A 179 13.49 -1.58 10.36
N PHE A 180 12.78 -1.88 9.26
CA PHE A 180 13.42 -2.47 8.09
C PHE A 180 13.92 -1.46 7.05
N ARG A 181 13.30 -0.27 6.96
CA ARG A 181 13.68 0.74 5.95
C ARG A 181 15.10 1.29 6.11
N SER A 182 15.70 1.16 7.30
CA SER A 182 17.07 1.58 7.58
C SER A 182 18.12 0.52 7.23
N GLN A 183 17.72 -0.73 6.95
CA GLN A 183 18.62 -1.88 6.76
C GLN A 183 18.69 -2.38 5.31
N LEU A 184 17.80 -1.93 4.44
CA LEU A 184 17.80 -2.32 3.04
C LEU A 184 18.97 -1.69 2.27
N ASP A 185 19.93 -2.52 1.88
CA ASP A 185 21.03 -2.14 0.99
C ASP A 185 20.47 -1.83 -0.40
N GLY A 186 20.39 -0.54 -0.75
CA GLY A 186 19.84 -0.07 -2.03
C GLY A 186 20.35 -0.85 -3.26
N PRO A 187 21.66 -1.13 -3.38
CA PRO A 187 22.23 -2.06 -4.36
C PRO A 187 21.57 -3.44 -4.45
N GLN A 188 21.22 -4.07 -3.33
CA GLN A 188 20.59 -5.40 -3.31
C GLN A 188 19.15 -5.33 -3.84
N LEU A 189 18.37 -4.34 -3.41
CA LEU A 189 17.02 -4.11 -3.94
C LEU A 189 17.03 -3.80 -5.43
N TRP A 190 17.98 -2.99 -5.88
CA TRP A 190 18.16 -2.70 -7.30
C TRP A 190 18.42 -3.99 -8.10
N LYS A 191 19.32 -4.84 -7.61
CA LYS A 191 19.61 -6.14 -8.22
C LYS A 191 18.38 -7.06 -8.24
N LEU A 192 17.61 -7.10 -7.15
CA LEU A 192 16.36 -7.86 -7.08
C LEU A 192 15.33 -7.35 -8.11
N GLY A 193 15.27 -6.03 -8.32
CA GLY A 193 14.45 -5.42 -9.37
C GLY A 193 14.85 -5.81 -10.78
N GLN A 194 16.16 -5.82 -11.06
CA GLN A 194 16.65 -6.29 -12.35
C GLN A 194 16.27 -7.75 -12.62
N VAL A 195 16.35 -8.61 -11.60
CA VAL A 195 15.91 -10.02 -11.71
C VAL A 195 14.40 -10.10 -11.95
N CYS A 196 13.60 -9.38 -11.15
CA CYS A 196 12.14 -9.37 -11.31
C CYS A 196 11.70 -8.87 -12.69
N GLU A 197 12.31 -7.80 -13.21
CA GLU A 197 11.98 -7.28 -14.53
C GLU A 197 12.41 -8.24 -15.67
N ALA A 198 13.56 -8.90 -15.52
CA ALA A 198 14.03 -9.89 -16.48
C ALA A 198 13.10 -11.10 -16.55
N GLU A 199 12.79 -11.70 -15.40
CA GLU A 199 12.03 -12.96 -15.30
C GLU A 199 10.53 -12.75 -15.50
N LEU A 200 9.95 -11.72 -14.88
CA LEU A 200 8.49 -11.55 -14.79
C LEU A 200 7.96 -10.45 -15.71
N GLY A 201 8.85 -9.54 -16.12
CA GLY A 201 8.50 -8.38 -16.93
C GLY A 201 8.19 -7.13 -16.10
N PRO A 202 8.11 -5.97 -16.77
CA PRO A 202 8.11 -4.68 -16.10
C PRO A 202 6.80 -4.37 -15.35
N MET A 203 5.71 -5.04 -15.70
CA MET A 203 4.36 -4.80 -15.16
C MET A 203 4.04 -5.68 -13.94
N HIS A 204 4.94 -6.57 -13.55
CA HIS A 204 4.74 -7.40 -12.35
C HIS A 204 4.93 -6.55 -11.09
N TRP A 205 4.10 -6.77 -10.06
CA TRP A 205 4.11 -5.93 -8.85
C TRP A 205 5.44 -5.95 -8.11
N THR A 206 6.14 -7.08 -8.18
CA THR A 206 7.47 -7.22 -7.58
C THR A 206 8.43 -6.18 -8.11
N ASN A 207 8.38 -5.85 -9.41
CA ASN A 207 9.18 -4.79 -10.00
C ASN A 207 8.84 -3.42 -9.40
N ALA A 208 7.54 -3.11 -9.26
CA ALA A 208 7.11 -1.85 -8.65
C ALA A 208 7.52 -1.74 -7.16
N ALA A 209 7.61 -2.86 -6.45
CA ALA A 209 8.00 -2.88 -5.05
C ALA A 209 9.50 -2.65 -4.83
N VAL A 210 10.36 -2.98 -5.78
CA VAL A 210 11.83 -2.94 -5.61
C VAL A 210 12.54 -1.91 -6.47
N ASP A 211 11.88 -1.39 -7.52
CA ASP A 211 12.45 -0.34 -8.37
C ASP A 211 12.35 1.02 -7.66
N PRO A 212 13.48 1.60 -7.18
CA PRO A 212 13.46 2.87 -6.46
C PRO A 212 13.01 4.05 -7.32
N SER A 213 13.10 3.93 -8.65
CA SER A 213 12.63 4.94 -9.60
C SER A 213 11.12 4.85 -9.86
N LYS A 214 10.50 3.68 -9.65
CA LYS A 214 9.06 3.43 -9.79
C LYS A 214 8.30 3.38 -8.45
N GLN A 215 9.00 3.24 -7.33
CA GLN A 215 8.49 3.65 -6.02
C GLN A 215 8.35 5.18 -6.07
N CYS A 216 7.26 5.69 -6.66
CA CYS A 216 7.06 7.10 -6.95
C CYS A 216 7.54 8.00 -5.80
N LEU A 217 8.77 8.49 -5.90
CA LEU A 217 9.07 9.80 -5.36
C LEU A 217 8.12 10.72 -6.13
N PRO A 218 7.29 11.51 -5.45
CA PRO A 218 6.47 12.46 -6.17
C PRO A 218 7.42 13.28 -7.06
N SER A 219 7.02 13.58 -8.30
CA SER A 219 7.80 14.48 -9.15
C SER A 219 8.08 15.78 -8.37
N PRO A 220 9.14 16.54 -8.70
CA PRO A 220 9.36 17.86 -8.10
C PRO A 220 8.08 18.70 -8.01
N GLU A 221 7.25 18.71 -9.05
CA GLU A 221 5.96 19.38 -9.09
C GLU A 221 4.95 18.80 -8.09
N GLN A 222 4.92 17.47 -7.92
CA GLN A 222 4.06 16.79 -6.95
C GLN A 222 4.53 17.02 -5.50
N ILE A 223 5.85 17.01 -5.23
CA ILE A 223 6.40 17.34 -3.90
C ILE A 223 5.99 18.76 -3.53
N LEU A 224 6.16 19.70 -4.46
CA LEU A 224 5.77 21.10 -4.27
C LEU A 224 4.26 21.27 -4.09
N SER A 225 3.44 20.57 -4.88
CA SER A 225 1.99 20.57 -4.73
C SER A 225 1.57 20.05 -3.36
N ILE A 226 2.12 18.93 -2.90
CA ILE A 226 1.81 18.34 -1.60
C ILE A 226 2.23 19.29 -0.47
N THR A 227 3.44 19.87 -0.57
CA THR A 227 3.97 20.81 0.42
C THR A 227 3.08 22.06 0.52
N ARG A 228 2.64 22.62 -0.61
CA ARG A 228 1.69 23.76 -0.62
C ARG A 228 0.36 23.39 0.03
N THR A 229 -0.22 22.25 -0.31
CA THR A 229 -1.49 21.77 0.27
C THR A 229 -1.38 21.54 1.77
N MET A 230 -0.26 20.98 2.24
CA MET A 230 -0.02 20.78 3.66
C MET A 230 0.06 22.11 4.42
N ILE A 231 0.80 23.10 3.91
CA ILE A 231 0.90 24.43 4.54
C ILE A 231 -0.46 25.11 4.62
N ALA A 232 -1.23 25.09 3.53
CA ALA A 232 -2.56 25.66 3.50
C ALA A 232 -3.47 25.02 4.55
N TRP A 233 -3.43 23.69 4.67
CA TRP A 233 -4.20 22.95 5.67
C TRP A 233 -3.81 23.30 7.10
N PHE A 234 -2.50 23.33 7.42
CA PHE A 234 -2.03 23.69 8.77
C PHE A 234 -2.48 25.11 9.16
N ARG A 235 -2.37 26.05 8.22
CA ARG A 235 -2.81 27.44 8.43
C ARG A 235 -4.31 27.59 8.63
N GLU A 236 -5.11 26.79 7.91
CA GLU A 236 -6.56 26.87 7.98
C GLU A 236 -7.13 26.16 9.22
N GLN A 237 -6.64 24.95 9.51
CA GLN A 237 -7.22 24.07 10.51
C GLN A 237 -6.54 24.18 11.88
N MET A 238 -5.28 24.60 11.93
CA MET A 238 -4.47 24.64 13.15
C MET A 238 -3.63 25.92 13.26
N PRO A 239 -4.23 27.12 13.11
CA PRO A 239 -3.46 28.36 13.18
C PRO A 239 -2.84 28.53 14.56
N ASN A 240 -1.56 28.87 14.57
CA ASN A 240 -0.70 29.06 15.74
C ASN A 240 -0.53 27.81 16.62
N SER A 241 -0.68 26.60 16.06
CA SER A 241 -0.39 25.37 16.80
C SER A 241 1.11 25.09 16.88
N LEU A 242 1.50 24.27 17.86
CA LEU A 242 2.88 23.79 17.98
C LEU A 242 3.31 22.97 16.75
N GLU A 243 2.38 22.26 16.14
CA GLU A 243 2.56 21.46 14.93
C GLU A 243 2.77 22.35 13.70
N GLU A 244 2.03 23.46 13.56
CA GLU A 244 2.28 24.45 12.51
C GLU A 244 3.71 25.02 12.65
N ALA A 245 4.11 25.41 13.87
CA ALA A 245 5.44 25.94 14.15
C ALA A 245 6.58 24.95 13.84
N LYS A 246 6.34 23.64 14.03
CA LYS A 246 7.29 22.57 13.66
C LYS A 246 7.35 22.30 12.15
N MET A 247 6.22 22.45 11.44
CA MET A 247 6.13 22.12 10.02
C MET A 247 6.62 23.24 9.08
N MET A 248 6.46 24.51 9.45
CA MET A 248 6.85 25.64 8.59
C MET A 248 8.35 25.67 8.24
N PRO A 249 9.30 25.36 9.16
CA PRO A 249 10.72 25.25 8.82
C PRO A 249 11.02 24.14 7.81
N ILE A 250 10.35 23.00 7.91
CA ILE A 250 10.52 21.85 7.00
C ILE A 250 10.01 22.23 5.60
N ALA A 251 8.84 22.86 5.51
CA ALA A 251 8.30 23.37 4.26
C ALA A 251 9.23 24.41 3.60
N ALA A 252 9.79 25.34 4.38
CA ALA A 252 10.71 26.35 3.88
C ALA A 252 12.01 25.74 3.33
N GLN A 253 12.54 24.72 4.00
CA GLN A 253 13.71 23.96 3.52
C GLN A 253 13.42 23.24 2.21
N ILE A 254 12.24 22.61 2.07
CA ILE A 254 11.82 21.96 0.83
C ILE A 254 11.77 22.98 -0.33
N PHE A 255 11.06 24.11 -0.15
CA PHE A 255 11.00 25.15 -1.20
C PHE A 255 12.37 25.72 -1.57
N SER A 256 13.24 25.94 -0.58
CA SER A 256 14.61 26.40 -0.81
C SER A 256 15.42 25.39 -1.64
N GLY A 257 15.28 24.10 -1.35
CA GLY A 257 15.92 23.02 -2.12
C GLY A 257 15.50 22.96 -3.60
N PHE A 258 14.30 23.44 -3.93
CA PHE A 258 13.81 23.59 -5.30
C PHE A 258 14.05 24.99 -5.90
N GLY A 259 14.77 25.89 -5.20
CA GLY A 259 15.06 27.24 -5.67
C GLY A 259 13.89 28.24 -5.53
N LEU A 260 12.83 27.90 -4.80
CA LEU A 260 11.60 28.68 -4.64
C LEU A 260 11.68 29.60 -3.42
N LYS A 261 12.57 30.59 -3.52
CA LYS A 261 12.92 31.48 -2.39
C LYS A 261 11.73 32.26 -1.82
N GLU A 262 10.79 32.68 -2.67
CA GLU A 262 9.59 33.42 -2.24
C GLU A 262 8.62 32.54 -1.45
N GLU A 263 8.46 31.28 -1.84
CA GLU A 263 7.59 30.32 -1.14
C GLU A 263 8.22 29.87 0.18
N ALA A 264 9.55 29.73 0.22
CA ALA A 264 10.28 29.49 1.46
C ALA A 264 10.10 30.64 2.47
N ALA A 265 10.20 31.89 2.00
CA ALA A 265 9.93 33.06 2.83
C ALA A 265 8.46 33.13 3.26
N ALA A 266 7.53 32.80 2.37
CA ALA A 266 6.10 32.79 2.66
C ALA A 266 5.72 31.70 3.67
N ALA A 267 6.37 30.54 3.67
CA ALA A 267 6.18 29.49 4.67
C ALA A 267 6.61 29.95 6.08
N MET A 268 7.67 30.75 6.16
CA MET A 268 8.19 31.30 7.42
C MET A 268 7.45 32.56 7.90
N ALA A 269 6.59 33.16 7.08
CA ALA A 269 5.82 34.34 7.45
C ALA A 269 4.72 33.97 8.47
N PRO A 270 4.48 34.82 9.50
CA PRO A 270 3.40 34.60 10.45
C PRO A 270 2.03 34.61 9.76
N SER A 271 1.13 33.73 10.21
CA SER A 271 -0.15 33.45 9.57
C SER A 271 -1.07 34.68 9.62
N ILE A 272 -1.30 35.30 8.45
CA ILE A 272 -2.33 36.34 8.26
C ILE A 272 -3.59 35.63 7.74
N PRO A 273 -4.78 35.89 8.32
CA PRO A 273 -6.00 35.18 7.94
C PRO A 273 -6.37 35.50 6.49
N LEU A 274 -6.30 34.50 5.61
CA LEU A 274 -6.72 34.57 4.22
C LEU A 274 -7.79 33.50 3.96
N LEU A 275 -8.94 33.94 3.46
CA LEU A 275 -10.11 33.13 3.12
C LEU A 275 -10.03 32.72 1.65
N HIS A 276 -9.87 31.41 1.34
CA HIS A 276 -10.60 30.65 0.30
C HIS A 276 -9.99 29.28 -0.05
N VAL A 277 -10.83 28.24 0.11
CA VAL A 277 -11.10 27.00 -0.67
C VAL A 277 -10.06 26.49 -1.69
N MET A 278 -9.51 25.27 -1.49
CA MET A 278 -9.63 24.15 -2.45
C MET A 278 -9.02 22.79 -1.99
N HIS A 279 -9.58 21.74 -2.61
CA HIS A 279 -9.45 20.28 -2.53
C HIS A 279 -8.18 19.56 -2.01
N HIS A 280 -8.42 18.53 -1.20
CA HIS A 280 -7.46 17.55 -0.68
C HIS A 280 -7.22 16.34 -1.61
N SER A 281 -5.96 15.93 -1.78
CA SER A 281 -5.49 14.55 -1.56
C SER A 281 -3.96 14.40 -1.61
N ASN A 282 -3.47 13.38 -0.90
CA ASN A 282 -2.12 12.80 -0.85
C ASN A 282 -1.09 13.42 0.10
N VAL A 283 -0.93 12.79 1.28
CA VAL A 283 0.24 12.91 2.14
C VAL A 283 0.76 11.50 2.42
N LYS A 284 2.00 11.21 1.98
CA LYS A 284 3.01 10.37 2.65
C LYS A 284 4.28 10.30 1.79
N ALA A 285 5.35 10.98 2.25
CA ALA A 285 6.77 10.57 2.21
C ALA A 285 7.69 11.81 2.27
N CYS A 286 8.56 11.91 3.27
CA CYS A 286 9.83 12.66 3.15
C CYS A 286 10.82 12.31 4.28
N GLU A 287 11.67 11.31 4.04
CA GLU A 287 12.93 11.11 4.78
C GLU A 287 14.13 11.05 3.83
N ARG A 288 13.93 10.51 2.61
CA ARG A 288 15.00 10.28 1.63
C ARG A 288 15.56 11.56 0.99
N CYS A 289 14.74 12.61 0.82
CA CYS A 289 15.21 13.90 0.26
C CYS A 289 16.26 14.60 1.13
N VAL A 290 16.26 14.34 2.44
CA VAL A 290 17.24 14.91 3.38
C VAL A 290 18.61 14.26 3.20
N ILE A 291 18.65 12.95 2.98
CA ILE A 291 19.90 12.18 2.85
C ILE A 291 20.63 12.53 1.54
N GLU A 292 19.91 12.68 0.43
CA GLU A 292 20.51 12.96 -0.89
C GLU A 292 20.94 14.43 -1.07
N SER A 293 20.51 15.34 -0.18
CA SER A 293 20.88 16.76 -0.22
C SER A 293 22.30 17.06 0.28
N GLY A 294 22.99 16.09 0.89
CA GLY A 294 24.35 16.27 1.43
C GLY A 294 24.47 17.27 2.59
N SER A 295 23.35 17.73 3.16
CA SER A 295 23.35 18.70 4.26
C SER A 295 23.53 18.03 5.62
N GLU A 296 24.71 18.19 6.22
CA GLU A 296 25.00 17.69 7.59
C GLU A 296 24.05 18.24 8.66
N GLU A 297 23.48 19.44 8.46
CA GLU A 297 22.53 20.05 9.39
C GLU A 297 21.15 19.42 9.33
N LEU A 298 20.69 18.97 8.16
CA LEU A 298 19.41 18.26 8.03
C LEU A 298 19.49 16.83 8.59
N LEU A 299 20.65 16.17 8.48
CA LEU A 299 20.93 14.88 9.10
C LEU A 299 20.93 14.95 10.64
N LYS A 300 21.34 16.08 11.23
CA LYS A 300 21.25 16.30 12.69
C LYS A 300 19.82 16.47 13.17
N ILE A 301 18.96 17.14 12.39
CA ILE A 301 17.54 17.35 12.75
C ILE A 301 16.75 16.05 12.67
N ALA A 302 16.97 15.24 11.62
CA ALA A 302 16.34 13.92 11.49
C ALA A 302 16.68 12.99 12.67
N ARG A 303 17.91 13.07 13.21
CA ARG A 303 18.34 12.27 14.38
C ARG A 303 17.79 12.77 15.71
N LEU A 304 17.49 14.06 15.85
CA LEU A 304 16.87 14.62 17.06
C LEU A 304 15.38 14.28 17.21
N SER A 305 14.77 13.68 16.18
CA SER A 305 13.32 13.40 16.16
C SER A 305 12.98 11.96 16.56
N VAL A 306 13.99 11.15 16.91
CA VAL A 306 13.87 9.70 17.16
C VAL A 306 14.13 9.34 18.63
N ASP A 307 14.68 10.26 19.42
CA ASP A 307 15.01 10.04 20.85
C ASP A 307 14.10 10.82 21.84
N GLU A 308 12.92 11.28 21.41
CA GLU A 308 11.81 11.76 22.29
C GLU A 308 10.47 11.19 21.80
#